data_AF-A0A3B3HPV4-F1
#
_entry.id   AF-A0A3B3HPV4-F1
#
_cell.length_a   1.000
_cell.length_b   1.000
_cell.length_c   1.000
_cell.angle_alpha   90.00
_cell.angle_beta   90.00
_cell.angle_gamma   90.00
#
_symmetry.space_group_name_H-M   'P 1'
#
loop_
_entity.id
_entity.type
_entity.pdbx_description
1 polymer ?
#
loop_
_entity_poly.entity_id
_entity_poly.type
_entity_poly.pdbx_seq_one_letter_code
_entity_poly.pdbx_strand_id
1 'polypeptide(L)'
;MVPLKRRKLSDTGKSGTNTSGGTEPSKFPRVVLFLLERKMGASRRAFLSQLARKKGFQVEELLSEKVTHVVCENVSGEDGRAWLRSQGGSRPPPHLLDVSWFTDSMRAGRPVEVLDRHQLQEILETGTSTEVESTKGSERFKALKVRPLTSIGAKTADRWIREGIHDLHQLRASGQVLNRAQRAGLQHYADINQPVTRAEADAIEAIVEKAVSSVLRGAQIVLTGGFRR
;
A
#
# COMPACT_ATOMS: atom_id res chain seq x y z
N MET A 1 38.16 14.06 -15.14
CA MET A 1 38.73 14.24 -13.79
C MET A 1 37.60 14.11 -12.78
N VAL A 2 37.51 12.97 -12.09
CA VAL A 2 36.57 12.72 -10.98
C VAL A 2 37.38 12.01 -9.89
N PRO A 3 37.51 12.53 -8.67
CA PRO A 3 38.28 11.85 -7.63
C PRO A 3 37.47 10.74 -6.96
N LEU A 4 37.99 9.51 -7.03
CA LEU A 4 37.64 8.39 -6.14
C LEU A 4 38.29 8.62 -4.77
N LYS A 5 37.53 8.54 -3.66
CA LYS A 5 38.10 8.61 -2.31
C LYS A 5 37.59 7.51 -1.37
N ARG A 6 38.37 6.41 -1.41
CA ARG A 6 38.97 5.63 -0.31
C ARG A 6 38.07 4.98 0.77
N ARG A 7 37.95 3.67 0.63
CA ARG A 7 37.60 2.67 1.66
C ARG A 7 38.69 2.64 2.74
N LYS A 8 38.30 2.66 4.02
CA LYS A 8 39.21 2.49 5.16
C LYS A 8 39.07 1.06 5.70
N LEU A 9 40.15 0.30 5.61
CA LEU A 9 40.39 -0.98 6.27
C LEU A 9 41.45 -0.76 7.35
N SER A 10 41.23 -1.33 8.53
CA SER A 10 42.21 -1.63 9.59
C SER A 10 41.52 -2.68 10.49
N ASP A 11 41.74 -3.99 10.35
CA ASP A 11 42.91 -4.82 10.72
C ASP A 11 43.06 -4.92 12.26
N THR A 12 42.42 -5.93 12.89
CA THR A 12 42.89 -7.28 13.30
C THR A 12 43.59 -7.36 14.67
N GLY A 13 43.11 -8.32 15.47
CA GLY A 13 43.80 -8.93 16.62
C GLY A 13 42.95 -8.84 17.89
N LYS A 14 42.60 -9.90 18.62
CA LYS A 14 42.94 -11.33 18.54
C LYS A 14 42.04 -12.08 19.54
N SER A 15 41.90 -13.38 19.30
CA SER A 15 41.61 -14.45 20.26
C SER A 15 40.18 -14.58 20.79
N GLY A 16 39.58 -15.73 20.49
CA GLY A 16 38.22 -16.07 20.86
C GLY A 16 38.06 -16.50 22.31
N THR A 17 36.79 -16.53 22.69
CA THR A 17 36.21 -17.44 23.69
C THR A 17 34.73 -17.51 23.37
N ASN A 18 34.23 -18.73 23.20
CA ASN A 18 32.82 -19.05 23.17
C ASN A 18 32.14 -18.47 24.41
N THR A 19 31.14 -17.61 24.24
CA THR A 19 30.23 -17.25 25.34
C THR A 19 28.80 -17.27 24.83
N SER A 20 28.17 -18.40 25.14
CA SER A 20 26.74 -18.65 25.32
C SER A 20 25.83 -17.42 25.25
N GLY A 21 24.78 -17.53 24.44
CA GLY A 21 23.69 -16.57 24.34
C GLY A 21 23.10 -16.21 25.70
N GLY A 22 23.33 -14.95 26.11
CA GLY A 22 22.55 -14.31 27.14
C GLY A 22 21.30 -13.71 26.52
N THR A 23 20.21 -14.46 26.49
CA THR A 23 18.87 -13.87 26.37
C THR A 23 18.61 -13.04 27.62
N GLU A 24 18.83 -11.72 27.52
CA GLU A 24 18.24 -10.76 28.45
C GLU A 24 16.75 -11.11 28.64
N PRO A 25 16.27 -11.30 29.88
CA PRO A 25 14.89 -11.68 30.12
C PRO A 25 13.96 -10.60 29.54
N SER A 26 13.02 -11.01 28.69
CA SER A 26 12.10 -10.08 28.05
C SER A 26 11.32 -9.30 29.11
N LYS A 27 11.09 -8.00 28.87
CA LYS A 27 10.29 -7.15 29.77
C LYS A 27 8.83 -7.58 29.86
N PHE A 28 8.35 -8.32 28.86
CA PHE A 28 6.96 -8.75 28.73
C PHE A 28 6.86 -10.28 28.55
N PRO A 29 7.13 -11.09 29.59
CA PRO A 29 7.23 -12.55 29.47
C PRO A 29 5.91 -13.23 29.08
N ARG A 30 4.77 -12.55 29.22
CA ARG A 30 3.45 -13.05 28.79
C ARG A 30 3.15 -12.80 27.31
N VAL A 31 3.98 -12.02 26.62
CA VAL A 31 3.77 -11.59 25.23
C VAL A 31 4.94 -12.07 24.37
N VAL A 32 4.68 -13.11 23.58
CA VAL A 32 5.63 -13.72 22.66
C VAL A 32 5.11 -13.52 21.25
N LEU A 33 5.87 -12.75 20.46
CA LEU A 33 5.50 -12.35 19.12
C LEU A 33 6.03 -13.33 18.08
N PHE A 34 5.23 -13.59 17.06
CA PHE A 34 5.66 -14.15 15.79
C PHE A 34 5.24 -13.18 14.67
N LEU A 35 6.18 -12.79 13.81
CA LEU A 35 5.92 -11.90 12.68
C LEU A 35 5.77 -12.72 11.39
N LEU A 36 4.58 -12.69 10.78
CA LEU A 36 4.28 -13.47 9.58
C LEU A 36 4.90 -12.83 8.32
N GLU A 37 5.89 -13.50 7.72
CA GLU A 37 6.68 -12.97 6.61
C GLU A 37 5.99 -13.01 5.22
N ARG A 38 4.74 -13.46 5.08
CA ARG A 38 4.14 -13.72 3.74
C ARG A 38 4.15 -12.50 2.82
N LYS A 39 3.55 -11.38 3.27
CA LYS A 39 3.43 -10.12 2.49
C LYS A 39 4.36 -9.02 3.00
N MET A 40 4.94 -9.21 4.18
CA MET A 40 5.85 -8.28 4.85
C MET A 40 7.27 -8.28 4.24
N GLY A 41 7.80 -9.46 3.90
CA GLY A 41 9.16 -9.66 3.40
C GLY A 41 10.27 -9.69 4.48
N ALA A 42 11.34 -10.44 4.22
CA ALA A 42 12.43 -10.72 5.17
C ALA A 42 13.06 -9.49 5.81
N SER A 43 13.38 -8.46 5.01
CA SER A 43 14.03 -7.24 5.52
C SER A 43 13.15 -6.49 6.52
N ARG A 44 11.84 -6.37 6.23
CA ARG A 44 10.90 -5.70 7.11
C ARG A 44 10.64 -6.51 8.37
N ARG A 45 10.50 -7.84 8.25
CA ARG A 45 10.41 -8.73 9.40
C ARG A 45 11.63 -8.59 10.31
N ALA A 46 12.84 -8.64 9.77
CA ALA A 46 14.07 -8.52 10.56
C ALA A 46 14.13 -7.17 11.31
N PHE A 47 13.77 -6.07 10.64
CA PHE A 47 13.70 -4.75 11.26
C PHE A 47 12.68 -4.71 12.42
N LEU A 48 11.47 -5.22 12.21
CA LEU A 48 10.41 -5.23 13.23
C LEU A 48 10.78 -6.15 14.40
N SER A 49 11.38 -7.31 14.14
CA SER A 49 11.90 -8.21 15.17
C SER A 49 12.96 -7.51 16.05
N GLN A 50 13.91 -6.80 15.43
CA GLN A 50 14.92 -6.03 16.15
C GLN A 50 14.31 -4.89 16.96
N LEU A 51 13.33 -4.17 16.40
CA LEU A 51 12.62 -3.09 17.09
C LEU A 51 11.87 -3.60 18.32
N ALA A 52 11.15 -4.70 18.19
CA ALA A 52 10.41 -5.33 19.29
C ALA A 52 11.35 -5.83 20.39
N ARG A 53 12.43 -6.53 20.03
CA ARG A 53 13.46 -6.97 20.99
C ARG A 53 14.08 -5.79 21.73
N LYS A 54 14.43 -4.72 21.02
CA LYS A 54 14.95 -3.47 21.62
C LYS A 54 13.94 -2.83 22.58
N LYS A 55 12.65 -2.99 22.33
CA LYS A 55 11.56 -2.52 23.21
C LYS A 55 11.24 -3.50 24.35
N GLY A 56 11.89 -4.66 24.41
CA GLY A 56 11.77 -5.65 25.48
C GLY A 56 10.72 -6.74 25.23
N PHE A 57 10.20 -6.86 24.01
CA PHE A 57 9.30 -7.96 23.63
C PHE A 57 10.11 -9.20 23.26
N GLN A 58 9.54 -10.38 23.54
CA GLN A 58 10.05 -11.65 23.01
C GLN A 58 9.55 -11.84 21.58
N VAL A 59 10.44 -12.24 20.68
CA VAL A 59 10.10 -12.50 19.27
C VAL A 59 10.70 -13.84 18.86
N GLU A 60 9.84 -14.77 18.46
CA GLU A 60 10.20 -16.08 17.94
C GLU A 60 10.37 -16.02 16.42
N GLU A 61 11.40 -16.71 15.91
CA GLU A 61 11.62 -16.81 14.46
C GLU A 61 10.78 -17.91 13.80
N LEU A 62 10.29 -18.86 14.60
CA LEU A 62 9.43 -19.96 14.18
C LEU A 62 8.15 -19.94 15.00
N LEU A 63 7.03 -20.32 14.39
CA LEU A 63 5.79 -20.48 15.14
C LEU A 63 5.97 -21.65 16.13
N SER A 64 5.66 -21.40 17.39
CA SER A 64 5.74 -22.39 18.47
C SER A 64 4.59 -22.22 19.45
N GLU A 65 4.39 -23.19 20.34
CA GLU A 65 3.34 -23.14 21.38
C GLU A 65 3.50 -21.95 22.34
N LYS A 66 4.70 -21.38 22.44
CA LYS A 66 4.96 -20.20 23.28
C LYS A 66 4.39 -18.91 22.67
N VAL A 67 4.15 -18.89 21.36
CA VAL A 67 3.68 -17.69 20.66
C VAL A 67 2.27 -17.35 21.13
N THR A 68 2.09 -16.12 21.62
CA THR A 68 0.79 -15.61 22.07
C THR A 68 0.16 -14.63 21.08
N HIS A 69 0.97 -14.03 20.20
CA HIS A 69 0.53 -13.05 19.21
C HIS A 69 1.22 -13.30 17.87
N VAL A 70 0.42 -13.49 16.82
CA VAL A 70 0.86 -13.54 15.43
C VAL A 70 0.52 -12.21 14.78
N VAL A 71 1.55 -11.43 14.44
CA VAL A 71 1.40 -10.13 13.78
C VAL A 71 1.56 -10.31 12.28
N CYS A 72 0.56 -9.86 11.53
CA CYS A 72 0.50 -9.91 10.09
C CYS A 72 0.51 -8.50 9.50
N GLU A 73 0.96 -8.36 8.27
CA GLU A 73 0.87 -7.12 7.52
C GLU A 73 0.34 -7.40 6.12
N ASN A 74 -0.70 -6.67 5.72
CA ASN A 74 -1.36 -6.84 4.42
C ASN A 74 -1.83 -8.29 4.18
N VAL A 75 -2.33 -8.96 5.23
CA VAL A 75 -2.91 -10.31 5.18
C VAL A 75 -4.37 -10.21 5.57
N SER A 76 -5.26 -10.85 4.81
CA SER A 76 -6.68 -10.91 5.15
C SER A 76 -6.94 -11.78 6.38
N GLY A 77 -8.08 -11.58 7.06
CA GLY A 77 -8.49 -12.43 8.18
C GLY A 77 -8.54 -13.91 7.80
N GLU A 78 -9.18 -14.23 6.68
CA GLU A 78 -9.30 -15.59 6.16
C GLU A 78 -7.92 -16.20 5.86
N ASP A 79 -7.05 -15.49 5.13
CA ASP A 79 -5.71 -15.99 4.78
C ASP A 79 -4.86 -16.24 6.03
N GLY A 80 -4.95 -15.35 7.02
CA GLY A 80 -4.21 -15.47 8.27
C GLY A 80 -4.70 -16.67 9.09
N ARG A 81 -6.02 -16.86 9.21
CA ARG A 81 -6.60 -18.02 9.91
C ARG A 81 -6.33 -19.32 9.18
N ALA A 82 -6.42 -19.33 7.85
CA ALA A 82 -6.11 -20.50 7.01
C ALA A 82 -4.64 -20.90 7.16
N TRP A 83 -3.73 -19.93 7.15
CA TRP A 83 -2.33 -20.16 7.44
C TRP A 83 -2.15 -20.74 8.85
N LEU A 84 -2.76 -20.16 9.89
CA LEU A 84 -2.63 -20.65 11.26
C LEU A 84 -3.14 -22.09 11.42
N ARG A 85 -4.26 -22.44 10.76
CA ARG A 85 -4.79 -23.82 10.72
C ARG A 85 -3.82 -24.79 10.05
N SER A 86 -3.14 -24.37 8.97
CA SER A 86 -2.16 -25.21 8.27
C SER A 86 -0.93 -25.56 9.12
N GLN A 87 -0.63 -24.76 10.15
CA GLN A 87 0.52 -24.95 11.03
C GLN A 87 0.23 -25.88 12.23
N GLY A 88 -0.93 -26.54 12.27
CA GLY A 88 -1.23 -27.58 13.27
C GLY A 88 -1.95 -27.11 14.53
N GLY A 89 -2.34 -25.83 14.62
CA GLY A 89 -3.20 -25.30 15.68
C GLY A 89 -2.60 -25.33 17.08
N SER A 90 -2.25 -24.17 17.64
CA SER A 90 -1.90 -24.04 19.06
C SER A 90 -3.18 -23.89 19.92
N ARG A 91 -3.20 -24.45 21.14
CA ARG A 91 -4.26 -24.23 22.14
C ARG A 91 -3.68 -23.60 23.42
N PRO A 92 -4.17 -22.43 23.87
CA PRO A 92 -5.11 -21.55 23.18
C PRO A 92 -4.51 -20.97 21.88
N PRO A 93 -5.33 -20.68 20.86
CA PRO A 93 -4.83 -20.10 19.62
C PRO A 93 -4.24 -18.72 19.91
N PRO A 94 -3.10 -18.37 19.29
CA PRO A 94 -2.53 -17.04 19.43
C PRO A 94 -3.47 -15.99 18.86
N HIS A 95 -3.37 -14.76 19.37
CA HIS A 95 -4.07 -13.61 18.79
C HIS A 95 -3.52 -13.34 17.39
N LEU A 96 -4.39 -13.37 16.39
CA LEU A 96 -4.04 -13.07 15.01
C LEU A 96 -4.35 -11.59 14.73
N LEU A 97 -3.29 -10.79 14.58
CA LEU A 97 -3.38 -9.33 14.63
C LEU A 97 -2.78 -8.68 13.40
N ASP A 98 -3.33 -7.52 13.04
CA ASP A 98 -2.74 -6.58 12.09
C ASP A 98 -1.52 -5.87 12.68
N VAL A 99 -0.64 -5.35 11.80
CA VAL A 99 0.57 -4.61 12.17
C VAL A 99 0.27 -3.32 12.94
N SER A 100 -0.96 -2.80 12.87
CA SER A 100 -1.44 -1.69 13.70
C SER A 100 -1.27 -1.95 15.19
N TRP A 101 -1.60 -3.13 15.71
CA TRP A 101 -1.40 -3.46 17.14
C TRP A 101 0.08 -3.40 17.54
N PHE A 102 0.95 -3.90 16.66
CA PHE A 102 2.39 -3.85 16.86
C PHE A 102 2.85 -2.40 16.94
N THR A 103 2.39 -1.56 16.01
CA THR A 103 2.74 -0.14 15.94
C THR A 103 2.29 0.62 17.19
N ASP A 104 1.04 0.40 17.62
CA ASP A 104 0.48 0.99 18.85
C ASP A 104 1.28 0.54 20.09
N SER A 105 1.64 -0.75 20.17
CA SER A 105 2.46 -1.30 21.26
C SER A 105 3.88 -0.71 21.29
N MET A 106 4.53 -0.53 20.13
CA MET A 106 5.86 0.09 20.06
C MET A 106 5.81 1.57 20.46
N ARG A 107 4.73 2.27 20.10
CA ARG A 107 4.48 3.67 20.47
C ARG A 107 4.24 3.81 21.97
N ALA A 108 3.43 2.94 22.56
CA ALA A 108 3.17 2.90 24.00
C ALA A 108 4.38 2.38 24.82
N GLY A 109 5.32 1.70 24.16
CA GLY A 109 6.47 1.07 24.81
C GLY A 109 6.11 -0.16 25.66
N ARG A 110 4.87 -0.66 25.51
CA ARG A 110 4.32 -1.84 26.22
C ARG A 110 3.24 -2.49 25.35
N PRO A 111 2.91 -3.78 25.55
CA PRO A 111 1.78 -4.41 24.88
C PRO A 111 0.49 -3.64 25.21
N VAL A 112 -0.22 -3.17 24.19
CA VAL A 112 -1.54 -2.56 24.36
C VAL A 112 -2.62 -3.64 24.36
N GLU A 113 -3.79 -3.31 24.89
CA GLU A 113 -4.96 -4.17 24.81
C GLU A 113 -5.32 -4.48 23.34
N VAL A 114 -5.70 -5.72 23.08
CA VAL A 114 -6.18 -6.15 21.77
C VAL A 114 -7.60 -5.60 21.60
N LEU A 115 -7.83 -4.85 20.53
CA LEU A 115 -9.11 -4.20 20.23
C LEU A 115 -9.58 -4.69 18.86
N ASP A 116 -10.83 -4.49 18.51
CA ASP A 116 -11.37 -4.97 17.22
C ASP A 116 -10.62 -4.40 16.01
N ARG A 117 -10.16 -3.15 16.09
CA ARG A 117 -9.33 -2.52 15.04
C ARG A 117 -7.97 -3.21 14.81
N HIS A 118 -7.51 -3.99 15.79
CA HIS A 118 -6.24 -4.71 15.75
C HIS A 118 -6.38 -6.11 15.14
N GLN A 119 -7.61 -6.61 15.03
CA GLN A 119 -7.87 -7.92 14.44
C GLN A 119 -7.86 -7.81 12.91
N LEU A 120 -7.44 -8.88 12.24
CA LEU A 120 -7.54 -8.93 10.78
C LEU A 120 -9.01 -8.94 10.36
N GLN A 121 -9.48 -7.88 9.69
CA GLN A 121 -10.86 -7.77 9.22
C GLN A 121 -11.16 -8.73 8.05
N GLU A 122 -12.37 -9.28 8.03
CA GLU A 122 -12.91 -10.03 6.89
C GLU A 122 -13.77 -9.09 6.03
N ILE A 123 -13.36 -8.85 4.77
CA ILE A 123 -14.20 -8.16 3.78
C ILE A 123 -15.47 -8.96 3.49
N LEU A 124 -15.43 -10.28 3.68
CA LEU A 124 -16.53 -11.21 3.43
C LEU A 124 -17.64 -11.13 4.51
N GLU A 125 -17.33 -10.80 5.76
CA GLU A 125 -18.32 -10.71 6.84
C GLU A 125 -19.13 -9.40 6.79
N THR A 126 -18.49 -8.29 6.39
CA THR A 126 -19.09 -6.94 6.40
C THR A 126 -19.41 -6.41 4.99
N GLY A 127 -19.00 -7.13 3.95
CA GLY A 127 -19.04 -6.66 2.56
C GLY A 127 -18.21 -5.39 2.28
N THR A 128 -17.48 -4.89 3.28
CA THR A 128 -16.85 -3.57 3.28
C THR A 128 -15.57 -3.58 4.12
N SER A 129 -14.54 -2.86 3.67
CA SER A 129 -13.33 -2.65 4.49
C SER A 129 -13.39 -1.26 5.09
N THR A 130 -13.25 -1.13 6.41
CA THR A 130 -13.28 0.20 7.05
C THR A 130 -12.14 1.09 6.57
N GLU A 131 -10.98 0.51 6.24
CA GLU A 131 -9.86 1.25 5.62
C GLU A 131 -10.24 1.77 4.23
N VAL A 132 -10.87 0.92 3.40
CA VAL A 132 -11.32 1.31 2.06
C VAL A 132 -12.40 2.37 2.14
N GLU A 133 -13.38 2.22 3.02
CA GLU A 133 -14.47 3.20 3.19
C GLU A 133 -13.95 4.52 3.78
N SER A 134 -13.05 4.48 4.76
CA SER A 134 -12.37 5.68 5.28
C SER A 134 -11.56 6.38 4.20
N THR A 135 -10.83 5.63 3.38
CA THR A 135 -10.06 6.17 2.25
C THR A 135 -10.98 6.79 1.21
N LYS A 136 -12.05 6.09 0.79
CA LYS A 136 -13.07 6.61 -0.14
C LYS A 136 -13.73 7.89 0.37
N GLY A 137 -13.95 7.98 1.69
CA GLY A 137 -14.53 9.12 2.36
C GLY A 137 -13.58 10.32 2.51
N SER A 138 -12.26 10.10 2.45
CA SER A 138 -11.26 11.14 2.66
C SER A 138 -11.33 12.24 1.59
N GLU A 139 -11.15 13.49 2.02
CA GLU A 139 -11.10 14.66 1.11
C GLU A 139 -9.98 14.53 0.08
N ARG A 140 -8.85 13.92 0.49
CA ARG A 140 -7.73 13.62 -0.39
C ARG A 140 -8.13 12.67 -1.51
N PHE A 141 -8.81 11.57 -1.20
CA PHE A 141 -9.26 10.62 -2.22
C PHE A 141 -10.34 11.22 -3.10
N LYS A 142 -11.29 11.98 -2.54
CA LYS A 142 -12.32 12.70 -3.30
C LYS A 142 -11.70 13.66 -4.31
N ALA A 143 -10.75 14.49 -3.87
CA ALA A 143 -10.03 15.42 -4.75
C ALA A 143 -9.17 14.69 -5.80
N LEU A 144 -8.53 13.58 -5.44
CA LEU A 144 -7.85 12.71 -6.39
C LEU A 144 -8.82 12.01 -7.35
N LYS A 145 -10.09 11.82 -6.99
CA LYS A 145 -11.08 11.23 -7.90
C LYS A 145 -11.59 12.24 -8.94
N VAL A 146 -11.34 13.54 -8.75
CA VAL A 146 -11.56 14.61 -9.76
C VAL A 146 -10.47 14.61 -10.86
N ARG A 147 -9.56 13.61 -10.86
CA ARG A 147 -8.55 13.35 -11.89
C ARG A 147 -9.03 13.02 -13.34
N PRO A 148 -10.33 12.91 -13.70
CA PRO A 148 -10.71 12.75 -15.11
C PRO A 148 -10.43 13.96 -15.99
N LEU A 149 -9.97 15.11 -15.45
CA LEU A 149 -9.19 16.04 -16.26
C LEU A 149 -7.90 15.31 -16.65
N THR A 150 -7.89 14.77 -17.88
CA THR A 150 -6.88 13.93 -18.54
C THR A 150 -5.44 14.48 -18.56
N SER A 151 -5.10 15.47 -17.73
CA SER A 151 -3.79 16.11 -17.67
C SER A 151 -3.39 16.61 -16.26
N ILE A 152 -4.08 16.21 -15.19
CA ILE A 152 -3.66 16.55 -13.82
C ILE A 152 -2.84 15.41 -13.24
N GLY A 153 -1.52 15.58 -13.22
CA GLY A 153 -0.62 14.69 -12.50
C GLY A 153 -0.79 14.80 -10.98
N ALA A 154 -0.32 13.79 -10.24
CA ALA A 154 -0.42 13.72 -8.78
C ALA A 154 0.05 15.01 -8.06
N LYS A 155 1.12 15.65 -8.55
CA LYS A 155 1.66 16.90 -7.99
C LYS A 155 0.69 18.07 -8.07
N THR A 156 -0.04 18.20 -9.19
CA THR A 156 -1.01 19.27 -9.38
C THR A 156 -2.23 19.03 -8.50
N ALA A 157 -2.69 17.78 -8.39
CA ALA A 157 -3.76 17.40 -7.48
C ALA A 157 -3.38 17.68 -6.01
N ASP A 158 -2.18 17.29 -5.56
CA ASP A 158 -1.70 17.56 -4.20
C ASP A 158 -1.57 19.07 -3.91
N ARG A 159 -1.24 19.89 -4.92
CA ARG A 159 -1.23 21.35 -4.78
C ARG A 159 -2.65 21.89 -4.57
N TRP A 160 -3.60 21.52 -5.42
CA TRP A 160 -4.98 21.96 -5.33
C TRP A 160 -5.66 21.54 -4.02
N ILE A 161 -5.36 20.35 -3.52
CA ILE A 161 -5.84 19.89 -2.21
C ILE A 161 -5.34 20.81 -1.09
N ARG A 162 -4.06 21.21 -1.12
CA ARG A 162 -3.51 22.18 -0.14
C ARG A 162 -4.11 23.57 -0.26
N GLU A 163 -4.61 23.92 -1.44
CA GLU A 163 -5.30 25.18 -1.72
C GLU A 163 -6.81 25.11 -1.46
N GLY A 164 -7.32 24.01 -0.90
CA GLY A 164 -8.74 23.84 -0.55
C GLY A 164 -9.66 23.54 -1.74
N ILE A 165 -9.11 23.08 -2.87
CA ILE A 165 -9.85 22.75 -4.08
C ILE A 165 -10.03 21.22 -4.13
N HIS A 166 -11.25 20.77 -3.85
CA HIS A 166 -11.67 19.38 -3.73
C HIS A 166 -12.66 18.93 -4.81
N ASP A 167 -13.26 19.87 -5.55
CA ASP A 167 -14.21 19.57 -6.63
C ASP A 167 -14.09 20.53 -7.84
N LEU A 168 -14.83 20.26 -8.91
CA LEU A 168 -14.80 21.06 -10.14
C LEU A 168 -15.45 22.43 -9.99
N HIS A 169 -16.41 22.59 -9.09
CA HIS A 169 -17.05 23.87 -8.85
C HIS A 169 -16.05 24.82 -8.19
N GLN A 170 -15.36 24.34 -7.15
CA GLN A 170 -14.26 25.04 -6.50
C GLN A 170 -13.14 25.35 -7.47
N LEU A 171 -12.76 24.43 -8.36
CA LEU A 171 -11.73 24.68 -9.38
C LEU A 171 -12.12 25.78 -10.38
N ARG A 172 -13.42 25.85 -10.74
CA ARG A 172 -13.95 26.94 -11.59
C ARG A 172 -13.94 28.28 -10.87
N ALA A 173 -14.27 28.27 -9.58
CA ALA A 173 -14.33 29.47 -8.75
C ALA A 173 -12.96 29.95 -8.24
N SER A 174 -11.94 29.08 -8.22
CA SER A 174 -10.64 29.36 -7.58
C SER A 174 -9.73 30.29 -8.38
N GLY A 175 -10.10 30.70 -9.60
CA GLY A 175 -9.28 31.57 -10.45
C GLY A 175 -7.94 30.96 -10.88
N GLN A 176 -7.80 29.64 -10.83
CA GLN A 176 -6.56 28.94 -11.14
C GLN A 176 -6.21 29.08 -12.62
N VAL A 177 -4.94 29.36 -12.92
CA VAL A 177 -4.46 29.42 -14.30
C VAL A 177 -4.31 27.99 -14.83
N LEU A 178 -5.29 27.56 -15.63
CA LEU A 178 -5.31 26.24 -16.25
C LEU A 178 -4.63 26.25 -17.61
N ASN A 179 -3.76 25.28 -17.84
CA ASN A 179 -3.16 25.08 -19.17
C ASN A 179 -4.24 24.65 -20.19
N ARG A 180 -3.90 24.66 -21.49
CA ARG A 180 -4.86 24.33 -22.56
C ARG A 180 -5.55 22.97 -22.36
N ALA A 181 -4.80 21.95 -21.97
CA ALA A 181 -5.32 20.60 -21.79
C ALA A 181 -6.22 20.50 -20.55
N GLN A 182 -5.87 21.16 -19.45
CA GLN A 182 -6.68 21.26 -18.24
C GLN A 182 -8.00 22.00 -18.53
N ARG A 183 -7.97 23.09 -19.29
CA ARG A 183 -9.19 23.80 -19.71
C ARG A 183 -10.11 22.91 -20.54
N ALA A 184 -9.56 22.19 -21.54
CA ALA A 184 -10.33 21.27 -22.36
C ALA A 184 -10.95 20.14 -21.51
N GLY A 185 -10.19 19.55 -20.59
CA GLY A 185 -10.73 18.54 -19.68
C GLY A 185 -11.82 19.08 -18.74
N LEU A 186 -11.73 20.34 -18.30
CA LEU A 186 -12.77 20.97 -17.48
C LEU A 186 -14.04 21.30 -18.26
N GLN A 187 -13.89 21.67 -19.52
CA GLN A 187 -14.98 21.97 -20.43
C GLN A 187 -15.76 20.70 -20.81
N HIS A 188 -15.06 19.61 -21.11
CA HIS A 188 -15.65 18.34 -21.58
C HIS A 188 -15.70 17.26 -20.49
N TYR A 189 -15.64 17.67 -19.21
CA TYR A 189 -15.53 16.72 -18.09
C TYR A 189 -16.66 15.69 -18.08
N ALA A 190 -17.91 16.11 -18.34
CA ALA A 190 -19.05 15.21 -18.33
C ALA A 190 -18.89 14.10 -19.39
N ASP A 191 -18.57 14.49 -20.62
CA ASP A 191 -18.44 13.57 -21.76
C ASP A 191 -17.25 12.62 -21.58
N ILE A 192 -16.10 13.12 -21.09
CA ILE A 192 -14.90 12.32 -20.84
C ILE A 192 -15.12 11.24 -19.76
N ASN A 193 -16.06 11.47 -18.83
CA ASN A 193 -16.41 10.49 -17.80
C ASN A 193 -17.43 9.46 -18.26
N GLN A 194 -18.00 9.60 -19.45
CA GLN A 194 -18.86 8.57 -20.01
C GLN A 194 -18.01 7.43 -20.60
N PRO A 195 -18.36 6.17 -20.33
CA PRO A 195 -17.71 5.05 -20.98
C PRO A 195 -17.91 5.12 -22.50
N VAL A 196 -16.81 5.09 -23.26
CA VAL A 196 -16.88 4.93 -24.71
C VAL A 196 -17.32 3.51 -25.04
N THR A 197 -18.35 3.38 -25.85
CA THR A 197 -18.89 2.09 -26.29
C THR A 197 -18.06 1.50 -27.44
N ARG A 198 -18.22 0.19 -27.69
CA ARG A 198 -17.56 -0.44 -28.83
C ARG A 198 -18.00 0.15 -30.17
N ALA A 199 -19.30 0.43 -30.33
CA ALA A 199 -19.84 1.03 -31.55
C ALA A 199 -19.25 2.42 -31.81
N GLU A 200 -19.07 3.24 -30.77
CA GLU A 200 -18.40 4.54 -30.89
C GLU A 200 -16.92 4.39 -31.25
N ALA A 201 -16.22 3.42 -30.66
CA ALA A 201 -14.82 3.14 -31.01
C ALA A 201 -14.65 2.72 -32.47
N ASP A 202 -15.52 1.83 -32.97
CA ASP A 202 -15.53 1.38 -34.37
C ASP A 202 -15.87 2.55 -35.32
N ALA A 203 -16.81 3.43 -34.94
CA ALA A 203 -17.13 4.63 -35.71
C ALA A 203 -15.95 5.62 -35.78
N ILE A 204 -15.22 5.79 -34.68
CA ILE A 204 -14.00 6.61 -34.64
C ILE A 204 -12.90 5.99 -35.52
N GLU A 205 -12.72 4.67 -35.49
CA GLU A 205 -11.76 3.96 -36.34
C GLU A 205 -12.04 4.22 -37.83
N ALA A 206 -13.29 4.12 -38.26
CA ALA A 206 -13.69 4.40 -39.65
C ALA A 206 -13.38 5.85 -40.08
N ILE A 207 -13.60 6.83 -39.18
CA ILE A 207 -13.28 8.24 -39.44
C ILE A 207 -11.77 8.41 -39.63
N VAL A 208 -10.96 7.81 -38.74
CA VAL A 208 -9.51 7.89 -38.78
C VAL A 208 -8.95 7.17 -40.02
N GLU A 209 -9.49 6.00 -40.37
CA GLU A 209 -9.11 5.25 -41.57
C GLU A 209 -9.34 6.04 -42.85
N LYS A 210 -10.50 6.70 -42.96
CA LYS A 210 -10.79 7.59 -44.08
C LYS A 210 -9.78 8.75 -44.16
N ALA A 211 -9.45 9.36 -43.03
CA ALA A 211 -8.51 10.48 -42.98
C ALA A 211 -7.09 10.06 -43.37
N VAL A 212 -6.58 8.96 -42.81
CA VAL A 212 -5.24 8.44 -43.12
C VAL A 212 -5.14 7.99 -44.57
N SER A 213 -6.16 7.31 -45.10
CA SER A 213 -6.19 6.86 -46.51
C SER A 213 -6.14 8.02 -47.51
N SER A 214 -6.62 9.21 -47.11
CA SER A 214 -6.53 10.42 -47.93
C SER A 214 -5.11 10.99 -48.05
N VAL A 215 -4.25 10.68 -47.07
CA VAL A 215 -2.85 11.14 -47.00
C VAL A 215 -1.89 10.08 -47.54
N LEU A 216 -2.08 8.82 -47.14
CA LEU A 216 -1.23 7.69 -47.53
C LEU A 216 -2.07 6.47 -47.86
N ARG A 217 -2.16 6.15 -49.16
CA ARG A 217 -2.85 4.95 -49.63
C ARG A 217 -2.08 3.70 -49.20
N GLY A 218 -2.82 2.71 -48.70
CA GLY A 218 -2.26 1.43 -48.26
C GLY A 218 -1.72 1.42 -46.82
N ALA A 219 -1.87 2.52 -46.07
CA ALA A 219 -1.58 2.52 -44.64
C ALA A 219 -2.56 1.62 -43.87
N GLN A 220 -2.06 0.88 -42.88
CA GLN A 220 -2.88 0.02 -42.02
C GLN A 220 -3.16 0.72 -40.69
N ILE A 221 -4.40 0.57 -40.20
CA ILE A 221 -4.84 1.06 -38.90
C ILE A 221 -5.32 -0.12 -38.08
N VAL A 222 -4.99 -0.11 -36.79
CA VAL A 222 -5.39 -1.15 -35.86
C VAL A 222 -5.81 -0.49 -34.55
N LEU A 223 -7.03 -0.77 -34.12
CA LEU A 223 -7.50 -0.41 -32.79
C LEU A 223 -6.65 -1.07 -31.68
N THR A 224 -6.18 -0.28 -30.71
CA THR A 224 -5.31 -0.75 -29.62
C THR A 224 -5.91 -0.44 -28.24
N GLY A 225 -5.11 -0.55 -27.17
CA GLY A 225 -5.53 -0.16 -25.82
C GLY A 225 -6.56 -1.11 -25.19
N GLY A 226 -7.53 -0.54 -24.47
CA GLY A 226 -8.58 -1.30 -23.78
C GLY A 226 -9.47 -2.10 -24.73
N PHE A 227 -9.81 -1.54 -25.90
CA PHE A 227 -10.70 -2.17 -26.87
C PHE A 227 -10.09 -3.36 -27.63
N ARG A 228 -8.77 -3.57 -27.52
CA ARG A 228 -8.08 -4.74 -28.06
C ARG A 228 -8.13 -5.96 -27.12
N ARG A 229 -8.35 -5.75 -25.82
CA ARG A 229 -8.41 -6.83 -24.82
C ARG A 229 -9.84 -7.32 -24.66
#